data_AF-A0A177E481-F1
#
_entry.id   AF-A0A177E481-F1
#
_cell.length_a   1.000
_cell.length_b   1.000
_cell.length_c   1.000
_cell.angle_alpha   90.00
_cell.angle_beta   90.00
_cell.angle_gamma   90.00
#
_symmetry.space_group_name_H-M   'P 1'
#
loop_
_entity.id
_entity.type
_entity.pdbx_description
1 polymer ?
#
loop_
_entity_poly.entity_id
_entity_poly.type
_entity_poly.pdbx_seq_one_letter_code
_entity_poly.pdbx_strand_id
1 'polypeptide(L)'
;MAIFASNLSCLQIEYAMVSEGAKKAQTLGYNRSTAPGNDERNRTFYVLYFLEKNMSFNIGRCSTIMDSDISSAIPTQPLLCSGTSFDWTRASIRISRLLSRIYASLFSVSVRGRPKAYYNTTIYNLKSELGAWAKTIPMELRPGQPIRPYTQTTQMIDIGIRLHYLYHGTMLHLDRTALQMEDESDARSDLVDGIMRTARTVLELTKFIDMQPYTPIWVLASVPLAAYLVLFDMVIDNPTHPKTTANLALLDVGCGHFSGLEYASQGTLPGSIASEFTQIARTYVRAQNDSEKNSHPKSSAMYAEGVAPIEGPQETTVAEAPSAFPSYADLQPFPLGWNLRNDGGTMLDGESLDLFGSYYPLWDEGAAYNTMNL
;
A
#
# COMPACT_ATOMS: atom_id res chain seq x y z
N MET A 1 17.62 8.45 16.70
CA MET A 1 17.98 8.07 15.31
C MET A 1 16.88 7.28 14.63
N ALA A 2 16.46 6.09 15.09
CA ALA A 2 15.38 5.32 14.43
C ALA A 2 14.10 6.12 14.14
N ILE A 3 13.55 6.83 15.13
CA ILE A 3 12.36 7.70 14.95
C ILE A 3 12.60 8.78 13.88
N PHE A 4 13.78 9.42 13.90
CA PHE A 4 14.13 10.44 12.91
C PHE A 4 14.32 9.84 11.52
N ALA A 5 14.83 8.61 11.44
CA ALA A 5 15.02 7.89 10.19
C ALA A 5 13.69 7.51 9.52
N SER A 6 12.62 7.34 10.31
CA SER A 6 11.26 7.14 9.80
C SER A 6 10.63 8.39 9.18
N ASN A 7 11.31 9.53 9.22
CA ASN A 7 10.86 10.74 8.54
C ASN A 7 11.39 10.79 7.11
N LEU A 8 10.78 11.65 6.29
CA LEU A 8 11.07 11.73 4.87
C LEU A 8 12.57 11.93 4.55
N SER A 9 13.27 12.77 5.34
CA SER A 9 14.67 13.14 5.09
C SER A 9 15.66 11.98 5.18
N CYS A 10 15.26 10.81 5.69
CA CYS A 10 16.16 9.71 6.02
C CYS A 10 15.62 8.34 5.57
N LEU A 11 14.74 8.31 4.57
CA LEU A 11 14.11 7.09 4.05
C LEU A 11 15.14 5.98 3.73
N GLN A 12 16.27 6.37 3.12
CA GLN A 12 17.32 5.42 2.70
C GLN A 12 17.98 4.67 3.87
N ILE A 13 17.96 5.25 5.08
CA ILE A 13 18.62 4.69 6.26
C ILE A 13 17.62 4.16 7.30
N GLU A 14 16.32 4.32 7.08
CA GLU A 14 15.27 3.89 8.02
C GLU A 14 15.48 2.44 8.44
N TYR A 15 15.66 1.54 7.47
CA TYR A 15 15.74 0.10 7.72
C TYR A 15 16.95 -0.24 8.58
N ALA A 16 18.10 0.32 8.23
CA ALA A 16 19.34 0.11 8.97
C ALA A 16 19.21 0.64 10.40
N MET A 17 18.68 1.85 10.58
CA MET A 17 18.57 2.48 11.89
C MET A 17 17.58 1.78 12.82
N VAL A 18 16.43 1.34 12.28
CA VAL A 18 15.43 0.59 13.04
C VAL A 18 15.96 -0.80 13.40
N SER A 19 16.55 -1.51 12.44
CA SER A 19 17.09 -2.87 12.65
C SER A 19 18.25 -2.88 13.65
N GLU A 20 19.22 -1.96 13.53
CA GLU A 20 20.33 -1.87 14.46
C GLU A 20 19.88 -1.39 15.86
N GLY A 21 18.88 -0.51 15.91
CA GLY A 21 18.22 -0.13 17.17
C GLY A 21 17.60 -1.34 17.87
N ALA A 22 16.83 -2.14 17.14
CA ALA A 22 16.19 -3.35 17.64
C ALA A 22 17.22 -4.39 18.12
N LYS A 23 18.26 -4.68 17.33
CA LYS A 23 19.35 -5.58 17.73
C LYS A 23 20.04 -5.09 19.00
N LYS A 24 20.41 -3.82 19.06
CA LYS A 24 21.09 -3.25 20.23
C LYS A 24 20.22 -3.31 21.50
N ALA A 25 18.92 -3.03 21.38
CA ALA A 25 17.99 -3.18 22.51
C ALA A 25 17.91 -4.62 23.02
N GLN A 26 17.94 -5.61 22.11
CA GLN A 26 17.99 -7.03 22.47
C GLN A 26 19.32 -7.41 23.13
N THR A 27 20.46 -6.94 22.61
CA THR A 27 21.78 -7.17 23.20
C THR A 27 21.90 -6.59 24.60
N LEU A 28 21.27 -5.44 24.85
CA LEU A 28 21.19 -4.83 26.19
C LEU A 28 20.14 -5.49 27.10
N GLY A 29 19.40 -6.49 26.61
CA GLY A 29 18.42 -7.25 27.38
C GLY A 29 17.10 -6.51 27.62
N TYR A 30 16.78 -5.45 26.88
CA TYR A 30 15.56 -4.67 27.12
C TYR A 30 14.28 -5.45 26.82
N ASN A 31 14.33 -6.41 25.89
CA ASN A 31 13.23 -7.35 25.62
C ASN A 31 12.92 -8.28 26.80
N ARG A 32 13.88 -8.47 27.72
CA ARG A 32 13.77 -9.35 28.91
C ARG A 32 13.91 -8.60 30.22
N SER A 33 13.77 -7.28 30.19
CA SER A 33 13.89 -6.41 31.36
C SER A 33 12.82 -6.78 32.39
N THR A 34 13.26 -7.05 33.63
CA THR A 34 12.40 -7.30 34.80
C THR A 34 11.94 -6.01 35.48
N ALA A 35 12.36 -4.85 34.95
CA ALA A 35 11.99 -3.55 35.48
C ALA A 35 10.48 -3.29 35.32
N PRO A 36 9.87 -2.47 36.19
CA PRO A 36 8.46 -2.13 36.09
C PRO A 36 8.12 -1.52 34.73
N GLY A 37 6.88 -1.68 34.25
CA GLY A 37 6.49 -1.31 32.88
C GLY A 37 6.82 0.12 32.46
N ASN A 38 6.82 1.09 33.39
CA ASN A 38 7.13 2.49 33.08
C ASN A 38 8.63 2.81 32.99
N ASP A 39 9.52 1.83 33.17
CA ASP A 39 10.95 1.99 33.01
C ASP A 39 11.30 2.42 31.58
N GLU A 40 12.25 3.35 31.45
CA GLU A 40 12.67 3.92 30.18
C GLU A 40 13.18 2.84 29.21
N ARG A 41 13.77 1.75 29.69
CA ARG A 41 14.23 0.63 28.86
C ARG A 41 13.06 -0.12 28.23
N ASN A 42 11.99 -0.36 28.98
CA ASN A 42 10.77 -0.99 28.47
C ASN A 42 10.12 -0.09 27.41
N ARG A 43 9.97 1.21 27.71
CA ARG A 43 9.45 2.20 26.76
C ARG A 43 10.27 2.24 25.48
N THR A 44 11.59 2.31 25.60
CA THR A 44 12.52 2.31 24.46
C THR A 44 12.37 1.04 23.62
N PHE A 45 12.33 -0.13 24.26
CA PHE A 45 12.14 -1.40 23.56
C PHE A 45 10.83 -1.45 22.78
N TYR A 46 9.71 -1.06 23.39
CA TYR A 46 8.41 -1.16 22.73
C TYR A 46 8.21 -0.12 21.62
N VAL A 47 8.87 1.05 21.68
CA VAL A 47 8.93 1.98 20.55
C VAL A 47 9.69 1.36 19.37
N LEU A 48 10.86 0.78 19.62
CA LEU A 48 11.64 0.08 18.59
C LEU A 48 10.88 -1.13 18.04
N TYR A 49 10.20 -1.88 18.90
CA TYR A 49 9.35 -3.00 18.53
C TYR A 49 8.25 -2.59 17.55
N PHE A 50 7.51 -1.51 17.85
CA PHE A 50 6.47 -1.01 16.95
C PHE A 50 7.06 -0.56 15.60
N LEU A 51 8.13 0.23 15.62
CA LEU A 51 8.77 0.71 14.38
C LEU A 51 9.24 -0.47 13.52
N GLU A 52 9.90 -1.45 14.13
CA GLU A 52 10.46 -2.61 13.44
C GLU A 52 9.37 -3.52 12.87
N LYS A 53 8.33 -3.83 13.64
CA LYS A 53 7.23 -4.70 13.16
C LYS A 53 6.42 -4.02 12.07
N ASN A 54 6.10 -2.74 12.25
CA ASN A 54 5.38 -1.97 11.23
C ASN A 54 6.20 -1.87 9.95
N MET A 55 7.49 -1.52 10.05
CA MET A 55 8.38 -1.42 8.90
C MET A 55 8.56 -2.76 8.18
N SER A 56 8.88 -3.83 8.92
CA SER A 56 9.14 -5.15 8.35
C SER A 56 7.92 -5.67 7.58
N PHE A 57 6.71 -5.45 8.13
CA PHE A 57 5.47 -5.80 7.47
C PHE A 57 5.26 -5.03 6.15
N ASN A 58 5.42 -3.71 6.16
CA ASN A 58 5.20 -2.89 4.96
C ASN A 58 6.25 -3.13 3.85
N ILE A 59 7.46 -3.57 4.19
CA ILE A 59 8.54 -3.89 3.22
C ILE A 59 8.48 -5.37 2.80
N GLY A 60 7.67 -6.20 3.45
CA GLY A 60 7.61 -7.64 3.18
C GLY A 60 8.84 -8.40 3.68
N ARG A 61 9.57 -7.87 4.67
CA ARG A 61 10.74 -8.52 5.28
C ARG A 61 10.39 -9.21 6.59
N CYS A 62 11.14 -10.25 6.92
CA CYS A 62 11.02 -10.91 8.21
C CYS A 62 11.48 -9.98 9.34
N SER A 63 10.79 -10.05 10.47
CA SER A 63 11.19 -9.32 11.67
C SER A 63 12.41 -9.97 12.33
N THR A 64 13.31 -9.12 12.81
CA THR A 64 14.49 -9.47 13.61
C THR A 64 14.16 -9.71 15.08
N ILE A 65 12.97 -9.33 15.54
CA ILE A 65 12.53 -9.51 16.92
C ILE A 65 11.60 -10.72 17.00
N MET A 66 12.02 -11.74 17.74
CA MET A 66 11.21 -12.92 18.01
C MET A 66 10.21 -12.66 19.14
N ASP A 67 8.92 -12.79 18.86
CA ASP A 67 7.85 -12.50 19.83
C ASP A 67 7.83 -13.48 21.03
N SER A 68 8.45 -14.65 20.88
CA SER A 68 8.64 -15.66 21.94
C SER A 68 9.67 -15.24 22.98
N ASP A 69 10.58 -14.33 22.63
CA ASP A 69 11.75 -13.99 23.44
C ASP A 69 11.54 -12.70 24.24
N ILE A 70 10.29 -12.23 24.31
CA ILE A 70 9.90 -11.00 24.99
C ILE A 70 9.27 -11.36 26.34
N SER A 71 9.90 -10.90 27.42
CA SER A 71 9.38 -11.02 28.79
C SER A 71 9.25 -9.67 29.50
N SER A 72 9.56 -8.56 28.83
CA SER A 72 9.50 -7.21 29.41
C SER A 72 8.06 -6.73 29.64
N ALA A 73 7.86 -6.00 30.75
CA ALA A 73 6.55 -5.47 31.11
C ALA A 73 6.10 -4.35 30.14
N ILE A 74 4.83 -4.38 29.72
CA ILE A 74 4.25 -3.38 28.81
C ILE A 74 4.11 -2.04 29.54
N PRO A 75 4.72 -0.94 29.03
CA PRO A 75 4.50 0.39 29.54
C PRO A 75 3.04 0.78 29.39
N THR A 76 2.45 1.33 30.46
CA THR A 76 1.08 1.83 30.45
C THR A 76 1.12 3.33 30.68
N GLN A 77 0.78 4.10 29.65
CA GLN A 77 0.69 5.55 29.72
C GLN A 77 -0.63 5.98 29.06
N PRO A 78 -1.75 5.90 29.79
CA PRO A 78 -3.06 6.20 29.24
C PRO A 78 -3.17 7.70 28.93
N LEU A 79 -3.67 7.99 27.74
CA LEU A 79 -4.09 9.31 27.29
C LEU A 79 -5.56 9.50 27.65
N LEU A 80 -5.98 10.71 28.01
CA LEU A 80 -7.38 11.03 28.19
C LEU A 80 -7.97 11.48 26.85
N CYS A 81 -8.83 10.66 26.26
CA CYS A 81 -9.56 10.94 25.03
C CYS A 81 -11.03 11.20 25.36
N SER A 82 -11.45 12.46 25.37
CA SER A 82 -12.85 12.85 25.62
C SER A 82 -13.45 12.22 26.90
N GLY A 83 -12.64 12.11 27.96
CA GLY A 83 -13.05 11.49 29.24
C GLY A 83 -12.83 9.96 29.33
N THR A 84 -12.45 9.29 28.23
CA THR A 84 -12.10 7.87 28.22
C THR A 84 -10.58 7.69 28.21
N SER A 85 -10.05 6.80 29.05
CA SER A 85 -8.62 6.46 29.05
C SER A 85 -8.26 5.57 27.85
N PHE A 86 -7.29 5.98 27.03
CA PHE A 86 -6.78 5.22 25.89
C PHE A 86 -5.26 5.09 25.94
N ASP A 87 -4.76 3.86 25.86
CA ASP A 87 -3.32 3.60 25.86
C ASP A 87 -2.84 3.28 24.43
N TRP A 88 -2.27 4.29 23.77
CA TRP A 88 -1.67 4.14 22.45
C TRP A 88 -0.56 3.09 22.42
N THR A 89 0.27 3.01 23.46
CA THR A 89 1.39 2.05 23.54
C THR A 89 0.85 0.63 23.53
N ARG A 90 -0.19 0.37 24.32
CA ARG A 90 -0.85 -0.94 24.33
C ARG A 90 -1.49 -1.27 22.98
N ALA A 91 -2.17 -0.30 22.36
CA ALA A 91 -2.80 -0.50 21.06
C ALA A 91 -1.77 -0.81 19.96
N SER A 92 -0.65 -0.07 19.94
CA SER A 92 0.43 -0.20 18.95
C SER A 92 1.19 -1.53 19.08
N ILE A 93 1.42 -2.02 20.31
CA ILE A 93 2.01 -3.34 20.55
C ILE A 93 1.09 -4.46 20.06
N ARG A 94 -0.21 -4.37 20.34
CA ARG A 94 -1.18 -5.41 19.93
C ARG A 94 -1.26 -5.54 18.42
N ILE A 95 -1.34 -4.41 17.70
CA ILE A 95 -1.32 -4.45 16.23
C ILE A 95 0.03 -4.94 15.70
N SER A 96 1.16 -4.54 16.30
CA SER A 96 2.49 -5.04 15.89
C SER A 96 2.63 -6.55 16.00
N ARG A 97 2.11 -7.16 17.09
CA ARG A 97 2.03 -8.62 17.22
C ARG A 97 1.14 -9.25 16.15
N LEU A 98 0.04 -8.59 15.81
CA LEU A 98 -0.84 -9.05 14.74
C LEU A 98 -0.12 -8.98 13.37
N LEU A 99 0.56 -7.88 13.05
CA LEU A 99 1.35 -7.74 11.82
C LEU A 99 2.41 -8.85 11.69
N SER A 100 3.14 -9.13 12.78
CA SER A 100 4.11 -10.23 12.88
C SER A 100 3.47 -11.58 12.52
N ARG A 101 2.28 -11.86 13.06
CA ARG A 101 1.53 -13.09 12.79
C ARG A 101 0.97 -13.16 11.39
N ILE A 102 0.46 -12.05 10.84
CA ILE A 102 0.00 -11.97 9.45
C ILE A 102 1.15 -12.34 8.52
N TYR A 103 2.33 -11.74 8.73
CA TYR A 103 3.52 -12.07 7.95
C TYR A 103 3.88 -13.57 8.05
N ALA A 104 4.00 -14.11 9.26
CA ALA A 104 4.37 -15.50 9.47
C ALA A 104 3.37 -16.51 8.86
N SER A 105 2.08 -16.17 8.82
CA SER A 105 1.00 -17.08 8.40
C SER A 105 0.58 -16.93 6.94
N LEU A 106 0.83 -15.78 6.30
CA LEU A 106 0.43 -15.53 4.91
C LEU A 106 1.62 -15.32 3.97
N PHE A 107 2.69 -14.68 4.43
CA PHE A 107 3.78 -14.19 3.57
C PHE A 107 5.12 -14.88 3.79
N SER A 108 5.24 -15.71 4.84
CA SER A 108 6.45 -16.48 5.09
C SER A 108 6.67 -17.56 4.03
N VAL A 109 7.94 -17.81 3.71
CA VAL A 109 8.37 -18.95 2.89
C VAL A 109 7.84 -20.28 3.43
N SER A 110 7.67 -20.40 4.74
CA SER A 110 7.20 -21.62 5.42
C SER A 110 5.74 -21.99 5.12
N VAL A 111 4.95 -21.07 4.56
CA VAL A 111 3.55 -21.32 4.19
C VAL A 111 3.37 -21.61 2.71
N ARG A 112 4.44 -21.65 1.91
CA ARG A 112 4.37 -22.04 0.50
C ARG A 112 3.83 -23.47 0.34
N GLY A 113 3.00 -23.68 -0.67
CA GLY A 113 2.38 -24.97 -0.97
C GLY A 113 1.23 -25.36 -0.03
N ARG A 114 0.80 -24.48 0.88
CA ARG A 114 -0.41 -24.71 1.67
C ARG A 114 -1.65 -24.66 0.76
N PRO A 115 -2.69 -25.46 1.04
CA PRO A 115 -3.90 -25.46 0.23
C PRO A 115 -4.67 -24.14 0.40
N LYS A 116 -5.43 -23.72 -0.63
CA LYS A 116 -6.28 -22.52 -0.61
C LYS A 116 -7.20 -22.43 0.61
N ALA A 117 -7.74 -23.56 1.07
CA ALA A 117 -8.57 -23.62 2.30
C ALA A 117 -7.83 -23.13 3.56
N TYR A 118 -6.52 -23.34 3.66
CA TYR A 118 -5.69 -22.83 4.75
C TYR A 118 -5.64 -21.29 4.72
N TYR A 119 -5.39 -20.71 3.54
CA TYR A 119 -5.33 -19.26 3.37
C TYR A 119 -6.68 -18.61 3.68
N ASN A 120 -7.79 -19.14 3.14
CA ASN A 120 -9.12 -18.59 3.39
C ASN A 120 -9.48 -18.58 4.89
N THR A 121 -9.22 -19.71 5.57
CA THR A 121 -9.45 -19.82 7.03
C THR A 121 -8.55 -18.85 7.81
N THR A 122 -7.28 -18.78 7.45
CA THR A 122 -6.29 -17.94 8.15
C THR A 122 -6.62 -16.46 7.96
N ILE A 123 -6.92 -16.03 6.73
CA ILE A 123 -7.31 -14.66 6.41
C ILE A 123 -8.59 -14.27 7.16
N TYR A 124 -9.61 -15.14 7.18
CA TYR A 124 -10.84 -14.90 7.93
C TYR A 124 -10.55 -14.63 9.42
N ASN A 125 -9.73 -15.49 10.04
CA ASN A 125 -9.35 -15.33 11.45
C ASN A 125 -8.57 -14.04 11.68
N LEU A 126 -7.60 -13.72 10.82
CA LEU A 126 -6.80 -12.50 10.94
C LEU A 126 -7.63 -11.23 10.74
N LYS A 127 -8.59 -11.22 9.81
CA LYS A 127 -9.55 -10.11 9.63
C LYS A 127 -10.44 -9.94 10.86
N SER A 128 -10.92 -11.05 11.43
CA SER A 128 -11.71 -11.04 12.67
C SER A 128 -10.91 -10.46 13.84
N GLU A 129 -9.66 -10.88 14.00
CA GLU A 129 -8.76 -10.36 15.02
C GLU A 129 -8.43 -8.86 14.83
N LEU A 130 -8.20 -8.42 13.59
CA LEU A 130 -8.00 -7.00 13.27
C LEU A 130 -9.24 -6.17 13.63
N GLY A 131 -10.44 -6.67 13.32
CA GLY A 131 -11.70 -6.06 13.72
C GLY A 131 -11.89 -6.03 15.24
N ALA A 132 -11.51 -7.10 15.94
CA ALA A 132 -11.52 -7.16 17.39
C ALA A 132 -10.54 -6.15 18.02
N TRP A 133 -9.34 -5.99 17.45
CA TRP A 133 -8.40 -4.95 17.85
C TRP A 133 -8.99 -3.55 17.68
N ALA A 134 -9.63 -3.25 16.54
CA ALA A 134 -10.27 -1.96 16.32
C ALA A 134 -11.37 -1.65 17.35
N LYS A 135 -12.12 -2.66 17.81
CA LYS A 135 -13.15 -2.50 18.85
C LYS A 135 -12.57 -2.14 20.23
N THR A 136 -11.30 -2.42 20.50
CA THR A 136 -10.63 -2.03 21.76
C THR A 136 -10.34 -0.53 21.85
N ILE A 137 -10.42 0.17 20.72
CA ILE A 137 -10.17 1.61 20.61
C ILE A 137 -11.47 2.38 20.94
N PRO A 138 -11.40 3.50 21.70
CA PRO A 138 -12.54 4.38 21.96
C PRO A 138 -13.20 4.87 20.68
N MET A 139 -14.50 5.18 20.76
CA MET A 139 -15.32 5.51 19.59
C MET A 139 -14.77 6.71 18.80
N GLU A 140 -14.18 7.68 19.48
CA GLU A 140 -13.64 8.91 18.90
C GLU A 140 -12.39 8.71 18.05
N LEU A 141 -11.66 7.61 18.28
CA LEU A 141 -10.41 7.26 17.59
C LEU A 141 -10.53 5.97 16.77
N ARG A 142 -11.71 5.34 16.78
CA ARG A 142 -11.92 4.01 16.22
C ARG A 142 -11.89 4.05 14.68
N PRO A 143 -11.08 3.17 14.05
CA PRO A 143 -11.11 3.00 12.60
C PRO A 143 -12.53 2.79 12.06
N GLY A 144 -12.86 3.49 10.96
CA GLY A 144 -14.19 3.49 10.36
C GLY A 144 -15.19 4.50 10.94
N GLN A 145 -14.85 5.22 12.02
CA GLN A 145 -15.62 6.38 12.48
C GLN A 145 -15.06 7.68 11.87
N PRO A 146 -15.90 8.71 11.62
CA PRO A 146 -15.40 9.97 11.07
C PRO A 146 -14.51 10.69 12.08
N ILE A 147 -13.34 11.16 11.64
CA ILE A 147 -12.46 12.02 12.45
C ILE A 147 -13.13 13.39 12.60
N ARG A 148 -13.23 13.89 13.83
CA ARG A 148 -13.89 15.16 14.18
C ARG A 148 -12.84 16.20 14.62
N PRO A 149 -12.19 16.90 13.66
CA PRO A 149 -11.04 17.76 13.95
C PRO A 149 -11.36 18.89 14.94
N TYR A 150 -12.55 19.48 14.86
CA TYR A 150 -12.94 20.62 15.72
C TYR A 150 -13.16 20.27 17.19
N THR A 151 -13.25 18.98 17.52
CA THR A 151 -13.50 18.50 18.89
C THR A 151 -12.27 17.85 19.53
N GLN A 152 -11.15 17.76 18.80
CA GLN A 152 -9.99 16.97 19.18
C GLN A 152 -8.72 17.83 19.18
N THR A 153 -7.76 17.47 20.03
CA THR A 153 -6.42 18.08 20.01
C THR A 153 -5.62 17.57 18.81
N THR A 154 -4.61 18.31 18.36
CA THR A 154 -3.73 17.89 17.25
C THR A 154 -3.11 16.51 17.48
N GLN A 155 -2.72 16.21 18.72
CA GLN A 155 -2.18 14.89 19.09
C GLN A 155 -3.21 13.76 18.93
N MET A 156 -4.48 14.01 19.27
CA MET A 156 -5.54 13.02 19.11
C MET A 156 -5.85 12.77 17.63
N ILE A 157 -5.80 13.82 16.80
CA ILE A 157 -5.95 13.69 15.35
C ILE A 157 -4.81 12.84 14.77
N ASP A 158 -3.55 13.12 15.13
CA ASP A 158 -2.40 12.33 14.68
C ASP A 158 -2.51 10.85 15.10
N ILE A 159 -2.86 10.58 16.36
CA ILE A 159 -3.10 9.22 16.86
C ILE A 159 -4.26 8.56 16.10
N GLY A 160 -5.36 9.28 15.89
CA GLY A 160 -6.51 8.80 15.13
C GLY A 160 -6.11 8.38 13.71
N ILE A 161 -5.42 9.25 12.98
CA ILE A 161 -4.93 8.95 11.62
C ILE A 161 -4.06 7.69 11.62
N ARG A 162 -3.12 7.58 12.57
CA ARG A 162 -2.25 6.39 12.67
C ARG A 162 -3.07 5.11 12.91
N LEU A 163 -4.07 5.14 13.80
CA LEU A 163 -4.93 3.98 14.06
C LEU A 163 -5.73 3.59 12.81
N HIS A 164 -6.31 4.57 12.13
CA HIS A 164 -7.02 4.36 10.88
C HIS A 164 -6.11 3.76 9.80
N TYR A 165 -4.89 4.26 9.65
CA TYR A 165 -3.96 3.79 8.63
C TYR A 165 -3.41 2.39 8.95
N LEU A 166 -3.12 2.10 10.21
CA LEU A 166 -2.77 0.76 10.65
C LEU A 166 -3.91 -0.22 10.35
N TYR A 167 -5.17 0.16 10.62
CA TYR A 167 -6.33 -0.69 10.33
C TYR A 167 -6.54 -0.90 8.83
N HIS A 168 -6.74 0.19 8.09
CA HIS A 168 -7.11 0.13 6.67
C HIS A 168 -5.95 -0.37 5.80
N GLY A 169 -4.70 -0.04 6.13
CA GLY A 169 -3.52 -0.57 5.46
C GLY A 169 -3.39 -2.08 5.63
N THR A 170 -3.56 -2.58 6.86
CA THR A 170 -3.54 -4.03 7.14
C THR A 170 -4.72 -4.74 6.48
N MET A 171 -5.92 -4.15 6.53
CA MET A 171 -7.10 -4.70 5.87
C MET A 171 -6.88 -4.81 4.37
N LEU A 172 -6.29 -3.80 3.74
CA LEU A 172 -5.98 -3.81 2.31
C LEU A 172 -5.02 -4.94 1.92
N HIS A 173 -4.00 -5.23 2.75
CA HIS A 173 -3.11 -6.38 2.53
C HIS A 173 -3.86 -7.71 2.66
N LEU A 174 -4.72 -7.87 3.67
CA LEU A 174 -5.53 -9.07 3.86
C LEU A 174 -6.55 -9.27 2.74
N ASP A 175 -7.20 -8.19 2.30
CA ASP A 175 -8.19 -8.24 1.22
C ASP A 175 -7.53 -8.56 -0.11
N ARG A 176 -6.35 -7.99 -0.42
CA ARG A 176 -5.59 -8.34 -1.62
C ARG A 176 -5.14 -9.80 -1.63
N THR A 177 -4.69 -10.31 -0.49
CA THR A 177 -4.31 -11.72 -0.36
C THR A 177 -5.53 -12.61 -0.55
N ALA A 178 -6.69 -12.22 0.00
CA ALA A 178 -7.95 -12.94 -0.21
C ALA A 178 -8.35 -12.98 -1.69
N LEU A 179 -8.12 -11.89 -2.42
CA LEU A 179 -8.52 -11.77 -3.82
C LEU A 179 -7.80 -12.76 -4.73
N GLN A 180 -6.54 -13.05 -4.41
CA GLN A 180 -5.75 -14.07 -5.12
C GLN A 180 -6.24 -15.49 -4.85
N MET A 181 -6.88 -15.68 -3.71
CA MET A 181 -7.39 -16.97 -3.28
C MET A 181 -8.87 -17.13 -3.64
N GLU A 182 -9.53 -16.18 -4.30
CA GLU A 182 -10.97 -16.25 -4.58
C GLU A 182 -11.23 -16.52 -6.06
N ASP A 183 -11.96 -17.62 -6.34
CA ASP A 183 -12.31 -18.00 -7.72
C ASP A 183 -13.79 -17.71 -8.02
N GLU A 184 -14.63 -17.58 -6.98
CA GLU A 184 -16.06 -17.35 -7.14
C GLU A 184 -16.34 -15.89 -7.51
N SER A 185 -17.04 -15.68 -8.63
CA SER A 185 -17.30 -14.35 -9.20
C SER A 185 -18.04 -13.42 -8.22
N ASP A 186 -19.03 -13.94 -7.48
CA ASP A 186 -19.85 -13.12 -6.57
C ASP A 186 -19.05 -12.72 -5.33
N ALA A 187 -18.38 -13.66 -4.67
CA ALA A 187 -17.52 -13.39 -3.52
C ALA A 187 -16.34 -12.48 -3.89
N ARG A 188 -15.80 -12.64 -5.09
CA ARG A 188 -14.77 -11.76 -5.65
C ARG A 188 -15.29 -10.33 -5.83
N SER A 189 -16.51 -10.15 -6.33
CA SER A 189 -17.14 -8.84 -6.48
C SER A 189 -17.29 -8.13 -5.13
N ASP A 190 -17.79 -8.82 -4.11
CA ASP A 190 -17.94 -8.28 -2.76
C ASP A 190 -16.59 -7.85 -2.15
N LEU A 191 -15.54 -8.65 -2.39
CA LEU A 191 -14.20 -8.34 -1.94
C LEU A 191 -13.61 -7.13 -2.65
N VAL A 192 -13.78 -7.04 -3.97
CA VAL A 192 -13.40 -5.88 -4.79
C VAL A 192 -14.08 -4.62 -4.26
N ASP A 193 -15.38 -4.67 -3.97
CA ASP A 193 -16.11 -3.53 -3.39
C ASP A 193 -15.60 -3.15 -1.99
N GLY A 194 -15.23 -4.13 -1.17
CA GLY A 194 -14.58 -3.92 0.13
C GLY A 194 -13.21 -3.25 0.02
N ILE A 195 -12.38 -3.70 -0.92
CA ILE A 195 -11.07 -3.13 -1.25
C ILE A 195 -11.23 -1.66 -1.68
N MET A 196 -12.18 -1.41 -2.59
CA MET A 196 -12.47 -0.06 -3.08
C MET A 196 -12.83 0.86 -1.92
N ARG A 197 -13.77 0.45 -1.07
CA ARG A 197 -14.21 1.25 0.08
C ARG A 197 -13.06 1.55 1.02
N THR A 198 -12.20 0.57 1.29
CA THR A 198 -11.01 0.74 2.15
C THR A 198 -10.02 1.72 1.54
N ALA A 199 -9.69 1.59 0.24
CA ALA A 199 -8.78 2.49 -0.46
C ALA A 199 -9.30 3.93 -0.48
N ARG A 200 -10.60 4.12 -0.74
CA ARG A 200 -11.25 5.44 -0.67
C ARG A 200 -11.13 6.07 0.70
N THR A 201 -11.43 5.33 1.77
CA THR A 201 -11.30 5.84 3.13
C THR A 201 -9.87 6.27 3.44
N VAL A 202 -8.85 5.53 2.99
CA VAL A 202 -7.45 5.93 3.18
C VAL A 202 -7.13 7.26 2.48
N LEU A 203 -7.60 7.44 1.24
CA LEU A 203 -7.40 8.69 0.49
C LEU A 203 -8.21 9.85 1.06
N GLU A 204 -9.42 9.63 1.54
CA GLU A 204 -10.22 10.68 2.19
C GLU A 204 -9.59 11.19 3.50
N LEU A 205 -8.78 10.34 4.15
CA LEU A 205 -8.08 10.68 5.38
C LEU A 205 -6.81 11.51 5.14
N THR A 206 -6.28 11.58 3.91
CA THR A 206 -5.06 12.37 3.63
C THR A 206 -5.24 13.85 3.96
N LYS A 207 -6.47 14.36 3.85
CA LYS A 207 -6.82 15.76 4.20
C LYS A 207 -6.57 16.14 5.66
N PHE A 208 -6.45 15.15 6.55
CA PHE A 208 -6.18 15.38 7.97
C PHE A 208 -4.69 15.26 8.31
N ILE A 209 -3.86 14.80 7.36
CA ILE A 209 -2.42 14.65 7.59
C ILE A 209 -1.77 16.03 7.65
N ASP A 210 -1.04 16.28 8.74
CA ASP A 210 -0.17 17.44 8.83
C ASP A 210 1.16 17.14 8.11
N MET A 211 1.42 17.88 7.03
CA MET A 211 2.62 17.75 6.20
C MET A 211 3.81 18.42 6.89
N GLN A 212 4.32 17.79 7.94
CA GLN A 212 5.46 18.29 8.73
C GLN A 212 6.63 17.31 8.72
N PRO A 213 7.87 17.79 8.96
CA PRO A 213 9.06 16.93 8.99
C PRO A 213 9.05 15.84 10.07
N TYR A 214 8.20 15.97 11.10
CA TYR A 214 8.07 14.98 12.17
C TYR A 214 7.06 13.86 11.87
N THR A 215 6.30 13.98 10.78
CA THR A 215 5.32 12.99 10.37
C THR A 215 6.05 11.82 9.69
N PRO A 216 5.86 10.57 10.13
CA PRO A 216 6.59 9.45 9.58
C PRO A 216 6.13 9.11 8.16
N ILE A 217 7.04 8.58 7.36
CA ILE A 217 6.84 8.33 5.93
C ILE A 217 5.71 7.35 5.64
N TRP A 218 5.48 6.36 6.52
CA TRP A 218 4.42 5.39 6.30
C TRP A 218 3.02 6.02 6.35
N VAL A 219 2.85 7.07 7.15
CA VAL A 219 1.62 7.88 7.18
C VAL A 219 1.59 8.86 6.01
N LEU A 220 2.71 9.52 5.76
CA LEU A 220 2.79 10.59 4.78
C LEU A 220 2.67 10.10 3.33
N ALA A 221 3.25 8.93 3.01
CA ALA A 221 3.38 8.44 1.64
C ALA A 221 3.01 6.96 1.48
N SER A 222 3.55 6.03 2.29
CA SER A 222 3.45 4.59 1.96
C SER A 222 2.01 4.08 1.94
N VAL A 223 1.21 4.35 2.98
CA VAL A 223 -0.19 3.90 3.05
C VAL A 223 -1.07 4.65 2.03
N PRO A 224 -1.01 6.00 1.91
CA PRO A 224 -1.73 6.72 0.86
C PRO A 224 -1.38 6.26 -0.56
N LEU A 225 -0.11 5.97 -0.84
CA LEU A 225 0.35 5.54 -2.16
C LEU A 225 -0.17 4.14 -2.47
N ALA A 226 -0.11 3.22 -1.49
CA ALA A 226 -0.67 1.90 -1.64
C ALA A 226 -2.16 1.95 -1.97
N ALA A 227 -2.93 2.82 -1.29
CA ALA A 227 -4.36 3.06 -1.53
C ALA A 227 -4.63 3.72 -2.90
N TYR A 228 -3.81 4.70 -3.28
CA TYR A 228 -3.86 5.37 -4.58
C TYR A 228 -3.69 4.37 -5.73
N LEU A 229 -2.67 3.51 -5.65
CA LEU A 229 -2.40 2.50 -6.66
C LEU A 229 -3.49 1.42 -6.76
N VAL A 230 -4.12 1.02 -5.64
CA VAL A 230 -5.32 0.15 -5.72
C VAL A 230 -6.40 0.84 -6.52
N LEU A 231 -6.68 2.10 -6.21
CA LEU A 231 -7.83 2.78 -6.78
C LEU A 231 -7.60 3.03 -8.27
N PHE A 232 -6.35 3.31 -8.66
CA PHE A 232 -5.92 3.36 -10.05
C PHE A 232 -6.16 2.02 -10.75
N ASP A 233 -5.65 0.91 -10.19
CA ASP A 233 -5.81 -0.45 -10.71
C ASP A 233 -7.29 -0.79 -10.95
N MET A 234 -8.14 -0.51 -9.95
CA MET A 234 -9.58 -0.74 -10.05
C MET A 234 -10.27 0.10 -11.15
N VAL A 235 -9.79 1.32 -11.42
CA VAL A 235 -10.32 2.19 -12.48
C VAL A 235 -9.93 1.66 -13.86
N ILE A 236 -8.72 1.10 -14.00
CA ILE A 236 -8.26 0.49 -15.25
C ILE A 236 -8.99 -0.83 -15.51
N ASP A 237 -9.17 -1.66 -14.49
CA ASP A 237 -9.87 -2.95 -14.61
C ASP A 237 -11.35 -2.80 -14.92
N ASN A 238 -12.02 -1.78 -14.35
CA ASN A 238 -13.47 -1.58 -14.46
C ASN A 238 -13.82 -0.14 -14.89
N PRO A 239 -13.50 0.25 -16.14
CA PRO A 239 -13.63 1.64 -16.59
C PRO A 239 -15.08 2.13 -16.68
N THR A 240 -16.03 1.24 -16.88
CA THR A 240 -17.46 1.55 -17.10
C THR A 240 -18.29 1.52 -15.81
N HIS A 241 -17.66 1.19 -14.67
CA HIS A 241 -18.38 1.04 -13.41
C HIS A 241 -18.96 2.39 -12.92
N PRO A 242 -20.18 2.44 -12.35
CA PRO A 242 -20.83 3.69 -11.94
C PRO A 242 -20.02 4.52 -10.94
N LYS A 243 -19.22 3.84 -10.11
CA LYS A 243 -18.39 4.50 -9.09
C LYS A 243 -17.01 4.94 -9.61
N THR A 244 -16.70 4.74 -10.89
CA THR A 244 -15.39 5.10 -11.50
C THR A 244 -15.17 6.60 -11.55
N THR A 245 -16.21 7.40 -11.76
CA THR A 245 -16.14 8.87 -11.69
C THR A 245 -15.73 9.36 -10.29
N ALA A 246 -16.31 8.76 -9.24
CA ALA A 246 -15.93 9.04 -7.86
C ALA A 246 -14.49 8.57 -7.55
N ASN A 247 -14.05 7.45 -8.12
CA ASN A 247 -12.67 6.99 -8.00
C ASN A 247 -11.68 7.97 -8.64
N LEU A 248 -11.96 8.46 -9.85
CA LEU A 248 -11.15 9.47 -10.52
C LEU A 248 -11.02 10.74 -9.67
N ALA A 249 -12.12 11.21 -9.07
CA ALA A 249 -12.08 12.37 -8.17
C ALA A 249 -11.20 12.13 -6.94
N LEU A 250 -11.19 10.92 -6.38
CA LEU A 250 -10.31 10.58 -5.26
C LEU A 250 -8.85 10.39 -5.69
N LEU A 251 -8.58 9.97 -6.93
CA LEU A 251 -7.23 10.01 -7.50
C LEU A 251 -6.73 11.46 -7.65
N ASP A 252 -7.61 12.41 -8.00
CA ASP A 252 -7.26 13.84 -7.98
C ASP A 252 -6.93 14.34 -6.56
N VAL A 253 -7.68 13.88 -5.53
CA VAL A 253 -7.35 14.19 -4.12
C VAL A 253 -5.98 13.62 -3.73
N GLY A 254 -5.68 12.37 -4.12
CA GLY A 254 -4.37 11.76 -3.92
C GLY A 254 -3.25 12.52 -4.62
N CYS A 255 -3.46 12.94 -5.88
CA CYS A 255 -2.54 13.79 -6.62
C CYS A 255 -2.27 15.10 -5.87
N GLY A 256 -3.30 15.78 -5.38
CA GLY A 256 -3.13 17.01 -4.60
C GLY A 256 -2.29 16.80 -3.33
N HIS A 257 -2.49 15.68 -2.63
CA HIS A 257 -1.66 15.30 -1.47
C HIS A 257 -0.19 15.10 -1.86
N PHE A 258 0.09 14.33 -2.91
CA PHE A 258 1.47 14.07 -3.35
C PHE A 258 2.16 15.30 -3.94
N SER A 259 1.45 16.15 -4.67
CA SER A 259 1.98 17.45 -5.12
C SER A 259 2.26 18.38 -3.95
N GLY A 260 1.43 18.37 -2.90
CA GLY A 260 1.70 19.07 -1.65
C GLY A 260 2.97 18.56 -0.96
N LEU A 261 3.18 17.24 -0.99
CA LEU A 261 4.39 16.61 -0.46
C LEU A 261 5.64 16.99 -1.27
N GLU A 262 5.56 17.02 -2.61
CA GLU A 262 6.63 17.47 -3.49
C GLU A 262 7.02 18.93 -3.17
N TYR A 263 6.03 19.81 -3.06
CA TYR A 263 6.23 21.20 -2.68
C TYR A 263 6.88 21.33 -1.29
N ALA A 264 6.37 20.62 -0.28
CA ALA A 264 6.93 20.63 1.07
C ALA A 264 8.37 20.07 1.13
N SER A 265 8.69 19.13 0.23
CA SER A 265 10.03 18.53 0.10
C SER A 265 10.98 19.32 -0.82
N GLN A 266 10.56 20.48 -1.35
CA GLN A 266 11.31 21.27 -2.33
C GLN A 266 11.72 20.46 -3.57
N GLY A 267 10.87 19.54 -4.02
CA GLY A 267 11.13 18.69 -5.19
C GLY A 267 12.00 17.45 -4.92
N THR A 268 12.37 17.18 -3.66
CA THR A 268 13.14 15.97 -3.32
C THR A 268 12.35 14.69 -3.60
N LEU A 269 11.03 14.71 -3.38
CA LEU A 269 10.13 13.63 -3.79
C LEU A 269 9.35 14.00 -5.04
N PRO A 270 9.34 13.15 -6.08
CA PRO A 270 8.60 13.40 -7.31
C PRO A 270 7.11 13.06 -7.13
N GLY A 271 6.40 13.86 -6.34
CA GLY A 271 4.97 13.69 -6.10
C GLY A 271 4.09 13.90 -7.34
N SER A 272 4.57 14.70 -8.30
CA SER A 272 3.98 14.97 -9.60
C SER A 272 3.72 13.72 -10.45
N ILE A 273 4.43 12.62 -10.21
CA ILE A 273 4.18 11.32 -10.89
C ILE A 273 2.74 10.85 -10.66
N ALA A 274 2.15 11.12 -9.48
CA ALA A 274 0.76 10.77 -9.22
C ALA A 274 -0.21 11.48 -10.18
N SER A 275 0.15 12.66 -10.70
CA SER A 275 -0.68 13.34 -11.70
C SER A 275 -0.70 12.61 -13.04
N GLU A 276 0.40 11.97 -13.42
CA GLU A 276 0.52 11.20 -14.66
C GLU A 276 -0.37 9.95 -14.60
N PHE A 277 -0.33 9.21 -13.49
CA PHE A 277 -1.24 8.07 -13.27
C PHE A 277 -2.71 8.50 -13.36
N THR A 278 -3.09 9.60 -12.73
CA THR A 278 -4.46 10.11 -12.82
C THR A 278 -4.85 10.51 -14.25
N GLN A 279 -3.93 11.12 -15.01
CA GLN A 279 -4.14 11.45 -16.42
C GLN A 279 -4.30 10.21 -17.31
N ILE A 280 -3.48 9.18 -17.08
CA ILE A 280 -3.57 7.90 -17.77
C ILE A 280 -4.95 7.28 -17.52
N ALA A 281 -5.37 7.17 -16.25
CA ALA A 281 -6.68 6.63 -15.89
C ALA A 281 -7.84 7.39 -16.56
N ARG A 282 -7.77 8.73 -16.59
CA ARG A 282 -8.80 9.57 -17.21
C ARG A 282 -8.86 9.39 -18.72
N THR A 283 -7.71 9.35 -19.38
CA THR A 283 -7.63 9.17 -20.84
C THR A 283 -8.16 7.79 -21.23
N TYR A 284 -7.82 6.76 -20.46
CA TYR A 284 -8.30 5.41 -20.66
C TYR A 284 -9.83 5.29 -20.53
N VAL A 285 -10.41 5.83 -19.45
CA VAL A 285 -11.88 5.81 -19.25
C VAL A 285 -12.61 6.59 -20.35
N ARG A 286 -12.06 7.71 -20.83
CA ARG A 286 -12.64 8.47 -21.95
C ARG A 286 -12.65 7.66 -23.24
N ALA A 287 -11.53 7.03 -23.59
CA ALA A 287 -11.41 6.22 -24.80
C ALA A 287 -12.40 5.03 -24.81
N GLN A 288 -12.61 4.39 -23.66
CA GLN A 288 -13.58 3.30 -23.52
C GLN A 288 -15.02 3.79 -23.69
N ASN A 289 -15.40 4.88 -23.03
CA ASN A 289 -16.74 5.46 -23.15
C ASN A 289 -17.07 5.94 -24.58
N ASP A 290 -16.08 6.47 -25.30
CA ASP A 290 -16.26 6.91 -26.69
C ASP A 290 -16.35 5.70 -27.65
N SER A 291 -15.68 4.60 -27.34
CA SER A 291 -15.79 3.34 -28.08
C SER A 291 -17.17 2.69 -27.91
N GLU A 292 -17.74 2.69 -26.69
CA GLU A 292 -19.09 2.19 -26.43
C GLU A 292 -20.16 3.02 -27.16
N LYS A 293 -20.04 4.35 -27.15
CA LYS A 293 -20.97 5.25 -27.87
C LYS A 293 -20.95 5.04 -29.38
N ASN A 294 -19.79 4.69 -29.96
CA ASN A 294 -19.66 4.40 -31.38
C ASN A 294 -20.09 2.98 -31.77
N SER A 295 -20.30 2.07 -30.80
CA SER A 295 -20.69 0.68 -31.05
C SER A 295 -22.21 0.43 -31.15
N HIS A 296 -23.04 1.43 -30.81
CA HIS A 296 -24.48 1.41 -31.12
C HIS A 296 -24.74 2.06 -32.48
N PRO A 297 -25.05 1.30 -33.56
CA PRO A 297 -25.32 1.90 -34.86
C PRO A 297 -26.68 2.58 -34.84
N LYS A 298 -26.69 3.82 -35.35
CA LYS A 298 -27.90 4.54 -35.78
C LYS A 298 -28.64 3.69 -36.82
N SER A 299 -29.61 2.90 -36.37
CA SER A 299 -30.60 2.27 -37.25
C SER A 299 -31.84 3.16 -37.34
N SER A 300 -31.84 4.08 -38.30
CA SER A 300 -33.02 4.44 -39.09
C SER A 300 -32.56 5.09 -40.40
N ALA A 301 -32.98 4.48 -41.49
CA ALA A 301 -32.52 4.66 -42.86
C ALA A 301 -33.10 5.89 -43.60
N MET A 302 -32.32 6.36 -44.60
CA MET A 302 -32.64 6.81 -45.99
C MET A 302 -33.80 7.82 -46.20
N TYR A 303 -33.83 8.77 -47.15
CA TYR A 303 -33.35 8.95 -48.55
C TYR A 303 -33.13 10.49 -48.75
N ALA A 304 -32.32 11.05 -49.68
CA ALA A 304 -32.44 10.98 -51.14
C ALA A 304 -31.22 11.63 -51.84
N GLU A 305 -30.93 11.13 -53.04
CA GLU A 305 -29.91 11.58 -54.01
C GLU A 305 -30.17 12.95 -54.66
N GLY A 306 -29.10 13.59 -55.16
CA GLY A 306 -29.17 14.70 -56.12
C GLY A 306 -27.83 15.35 -56.51
N VAL A 307 -27.09 14.72 -57.44
CA VAL A 307 -26.30 15.25 -58.59
C VAL A 307 -25.33 16.47 -58.42
N ALA A 308 -24.08 16.30 -58.93
CA ALA A 308 -22.92 17.23 -58.98
C ALA A 308 -22.85 18.10 -60.28
N PRO A 309 -21.75 18.81 -60.68
CA PRO A 309 -20.56 19.40 -60.01
C PRO A 309 -20.28 20.90 -60.43
N ILE A 310 -19.18 21.54 -59.97
CA ILE A 310 -18.18 22.35 -60.76
C ILE A 310 -17.36 23.40 -59.91
N GLU A 311 -16.03 23.32 -60.11
CA GLU A 311 -14.89 24.30 -60.04
C GLU A 311 -14.53 25.16 -58.80
N GLY A 312 -13.22 25.11 -58.42
CA GLY A 312 -12.55 25.91 -57.37
C GLY A 312 -11.88 27.20 -57.91
N PRO A 313 -10.73 27.69 -57.39
CA PRO A 313 -9.98 27.35 -56.17
C PRO A 313 -9.65 28.58 -55.28
N GLN A 314 -9.18 28.37 -54.04
CA GLN A 314 -8.13 29.24 -53.48
C GLN A 314 -7.37 28.59 -52.31
N GLU A 315 -6.05 28.63 -52.44
CA GLU A 315 -5.00 28.08 -51.57
C GLU A 315 -4.97 28.73 -50.18
N THR A 316 -4.62 27.96 -49.14
CA THR A 316 -3.59 28.41 -48.20
C THR A 316 -2.99 27.26 -47.39
N THR A 317 -1.68 27.06 -47.63
CA THR A 317 -0.64 26.59 -46.70
C THR A 317 -0.79 25.24 -46.01
N VAL A 318 -0.08 24.26 -46.61
CA VAL A 318 0.46 23.07 -45.98
C VAL A 318 1.41 23.47 -44.85
N ALA A 319 1.14 23.01 -43.63
CA ALA A 319 2.14 22.86 -42.58
C ALA A 319 2.15 21.38 -42.17
N GLU A 320 3.24 20.70 -42.51
CA GLU A 320 3.55 19.32 -42.12
C GLU A 320 3.44 19.16 -40.60
N ALA A 321 2.62 18.20 -40.16
CA ALA A 321 2.72 17.66 -38.82
C ALA A 321 3.99 16.79 -38.74
N PRO A 322 4.92 17.03 -37.80
CA PRO A 322 6.04 16.13 -37.60
C PRO A 322 5.50 14.81 -37.05
N SER A 323 5.50 13.80 -37.91
CA SER A 323 5.31 12.40 -37.57
C SER A 323 6.59 11.88 -36.92
N ALA A 324 6.65 11.93 -35.59
CA ALA A 324 7.61 11.17 -34.80
C ALA A 324 7.12 11.07 -33.35
N PHE A 325 6.26 10.08 -33.06
CA PHE A 325 6.21 9.54 -31.71
C PHE A 325 7.51 8.75 -31.50
N PRO A 326 8.31 9.02 -30.46
CA PRO A 326 9.41 8.15 -30.13
C PRO A 326 8.85 6.77 -29.77
N SER A 327 9.45 5.74 -30.38
CA SER A 327 9.21 4.35 -30.03
C SER A 327 9.43 4.15 -28.53
N TYR A 328 8.64 3.27 -27.91
CA TYR A 328 8.71 2.90 -26.50
C TYR A 328 10.09 2.35 -26.06
N ALA A 329 11.05 2.22 -26.99
CA ALA A 329 12.42 1.80 -26.78
C ALA A 329 13.38 2.92 -26.32
N ASP A 330 13.01 4.21 -26.44
CA ASP A 330 13.93 5.33 -26.19
C ASP A 330 13.82 5.99 -24.80
N LEU A 331 12.94 5.48 -23.93
CA LEU A 331 12.95 5.86 -22.51
C LEU A 331 14.07 5.09 -21.81
N GLN A 332 15.25 5.70 -21.71
CA GLN A 332 16.31 5.20 -20.83
C GLN A 332 15.77 5.10 -19.40
N PRO A 333 15.88 3.94 -18.73
CA PRO A 333 15.47 3.80 -17.34
C PRO A 333 16.31 4.71 -16.45
N PHE A 334 15.66 5.49 -15.58
CA PHE A 334 16.32 6.12 -14.45
C PHE A 334 17.08 5.06 -13.64
N PRO A 335 18.32 5.35 -13.18
CA PRO A 335 19.18 4.36 -12.53
C PRO A 335 18.74 4.16 -11.06
N LEU A 336 17.61 3.49 -10.86
CA LEU A 336 17.36 2.70 -9.65
C LEU A 336 17.83 1.29 -10.01
N GLY A 337 18.98 0.87 -9.47
CA GLY A 337 19.72 -0.33 -9.85
C GLY A 337 18.98 -1.67 -9.62
N TRP A 338 17.97 -1.93 -10.44
CA TRP A 338 17.31 -3.21 -10.59
C TRP A 338 17.65 -3.76 -11.98
N ASN A 339 18.89 -4.24 -12.14
CA ASN A 339 19.29 -4.93 -13.36
C ASN A 339 18.64 -6.32 -13.39
N LEU A 340 17.54 -6.46 -14.14
CA LEU A 340 16.96 -7.74 -14.53
C LEU A 340 16.97 -7.85 -16.05
N ARG A 341 18.14 -8.16 -16.61
CA ARG A 341 18.23 -8.83 -17.90
C ARG A 341 19.55 -9.59 -17.98
N ASN A 342 19.47 -10.90 -18.10
CA ASN A 342 20.51 -11.66 -18.79
C ASN A 342 19.80 -12.57 -19.80
N ASP A 343 20.14 -12.35 -21.06
CA ASP A 343 19.59 -13.05 -22.21
C ASP A 343 20.13 -14.49 -22.28
N GLY A 344 19.30 -15.41 -22.79
CA GLY A 344 19.75 -16.68 -23.37
C GLY A 344 19.66 -17.92 -22.46
N GLY A 345 18.54 -18.64 -22.53
CA GLY A 345 18.42 -19.99 -21.99
C GLY A 345 16.98 -20.51 -22.09
N THR A 346 16.80 -21.60 -22.82
CA THR A 346 15.54 -22.30 -23.12
C THR A 346 14.62 -22.52 -21.92
N MET A 347 13.32 -22.26 -22.14
CA MET A 347 12.22 -22.47 -21.20
C MET A 347 12.12 -23.91 -20.71
N LEU A 348 11.95 -24.08 -19.41
CA LEU A 348 11.42 -25.29 -18.80
C LEU A 348 10.20 -24.93 -17.95
N ASP A 349 9.13 -25.65 -18.25
CA ASP A 349 7.76 -25.53 -17.78
C ASP A 349 7.66 -25.76 -16.27
N GLY A 350 7.17 -24.78 -15.51
CA GLY A 350 7.09 -24.85 -14.05
C GLY A 350 6.84 -23.51 -13.37
N GLU A 351 5.84 -22.74 -13.83
CA GLU A 351 5.54 -21.42 -13.29
C GLU A 351 4.69 -21.49 -12.00
N SER A 352 5.27 -21.06 -10.88
CA SER A 352 4.52 -20.45 -9.78
C SER A 352 5.19 -19.11 -9.48
N LEU A 353 4.61 -18.03 -10.02
CA LEU A 353 5.00 -16.66 -9.70
C LEU A 353 4.56 -16.30 -8.27
N ASP A 354 5.44 -15.62 -7.53
CA ASP A 354 5.04 -14.82 -6.36
C ASP A 354 4.55 -13.43 -6.84
N LEU A 355 3.76 -12.76 -6.01
CA LEU A 355 3.08 -11.47 -6.23
C LEU A 355 4.00 -10.31 -6.66
N PHE A 356 5.32 -10.45 -6.51
CA PHE A 356 6.32 -9.47 -6.92
C PHE A 356 7.16 -9.89 -8.14
N GLY A 357 6.73 -10.92 -8.89
CA GLY A 357 7.32 -11.28 -10.19
C GLY A 357 8.79 -11.69 -10.14
N SER A 358 9.30 -12.13 -8.98
CA SER A 358 10.67 -12.59 -8.83
C SER A 358 10.77 -14.10 -9.00
N TYR A 359 11.61 -14.53 -9.94
CA TYR A 359 12.00 -15.94 -10.10
C TYR A 359 12.93 -16.34 -8.96
N TYR A 360 12.60 -17.42 -8.26
CA TYR A 360 13.56 -18.11 -7.40
C TYR A 360 14.24 -19.23 -8.18
N PRO A 361 15.56 -19.41 -8.02
CA PRO A 361 16.22 -20.61 -8.53
C PRO A 361 15.57 -21.82 -7.87
N LEU A 362 15.17 -22.80 -8.67
CA LEU A 362 14.83 -24.13 -8.21
C LEU A 362 16.02 -24.63 -7.39
N TRP A 363 15.83 -24.75 -6.08
CA TRP A 363 16.74 -25.56 -5.28
C TRP A 363 16.40 -27.00 -5.67
N ASP A 364 17.13 -27.52 -6.65
CA ASP A 364 17.04 -28.91 -7.06
C ASP A 364 17.02 -29.81 -5.82
N GLU A 365 16.16 -30.83 -5.87
CA GLU A 365 16.04 -31.95 -4.92
C GLU A 365 17.30 -32.86 -4.93
N GLY A 366 18.49 -32.29 -5.11
CA GLY A 366 19.77 -32.99 -5.25
C GLY A 366 20.85 -32.58 -4.24
N ALA A 367 20.58 -31.66 -3.31
CA ALA A 367 21.52 -31.34 -2.24
C ALA A 367 21.47 -32.39 -1.11
N ALA A 368 21.78 -33.63 -1.45
CA ALA A 368 22.22 -34.61 -0.47
C ALA A 368 23.53 -34.10 0.12
N TYR A 369 23.49 -33.69 1.39
CA TYR A 369 24.69 -33.40 2.17
C TYR A 369 25.51 -34.69 2.29
N ASN A 370 26.42 -34.91 1.34
CA ASN A 370 27.47 -35.90 1.45
C ASN A 370 28.41 -35.46 2.58
N THR A 371 28.12 -35.96 3.78
CA THR A 371 29.06 -35.97 4.90
C THR A 371 30.03 -37.12 4.65
N MET A 372 31.14 -36.86 3.96
CA MET A 372 32.30 -37.74 4.01
C MET A 372 33.61 -36.99 3.74
N ASN A 373 34.47 -37.08 4.76
CA ASN A 373 35.93 -36.98 4.77
C ASN A 373 36.59 -35.65 4.36
N LEU A 374 37.04 -34.91 5.38
CA LEU A 374 38.45 -34.51 5.55
C LEU A 374 38.74 -34.21 7.02
#